data_AF-A0A644TXA0-F1
#
_entry.id   AF-A0A644TXA0-F1
#
_cell.length_a   1.000
_cell.length_b   1.000
_cell.length_c   1.000
_cell.angle_alpha   90.00
_cell.angle_beta   90.00
_cell.angle_gamma   90.00
#
_symmetry.space_group_name_H-M   'P 1'
#
loop_
_entity.id
_entity.type
_entity.pdbx_description
1 polymer ?
#
loop_
_entity_poly.entity_id
_entity_poly.type
_entity_poly.pdbx_seq_one_letter_code
_entity_poly.pdbx_strand_id
1 'polypeptide(L)'
;MKKSIQLTGMHIERYSRAIVNFRILIAVFLLAALLFVGGASATTVNGTCGENLTWTLDTDTGVLEIAGTGEMTDYSAITDIGWYNYRDTITSVSIGSGVTSIEQIAFSGCTSLTSVIIPDSVTSIGAWAFYHCTSLTSVVIPGSVTSIEVMAFSGCTSLTSVVIPDSVTSIEDSAFSGCTSLTSIVIPDSVTSIEDGAFSGCTSLTSVVIPDSVTSIGEYAFDDCYNLQVVDLSDTTALSSVGQFAFGSTQSSGLKSGSVIYVSDERTAALFIDGTNYYAPNTRIIVGKPAPETPVQEIPYSLVIGIIAAVFLIIGIVWIVKNGNNRDDL
;
A
#
# COMPACT_ATOMS: atom_id res chain seq x y z
N MET A 1 -23.98 13.85 3.00
CA MET A 1 -24.22 12.52 2.37
C MET A 1 -23.71 12.37 0.93
N LYS A 2 -23.95 13.27 -0.05
CA LYS A 2 -23.52 13.02 -1.46
C LYS A 2 -22.00 13.05 -1.76
N LYS A 3 -21.14 13.51 -0.83
CA LYS A 3 -19.68 13.65 -1.07
C LYS A 3 -18.83 12.43 -0.66
N SER A 4 -19.24 11.68 0.37
CA SER A 4 -18.49 10.49 0.83
C SER A 4 -18.60 9.30 -0.12
N ILE A 5 -19.73 9.16 -0.82
CA ILE A 5 -19.98 8.08 -1.80
C ILE A 5 -19.07 8.23 -3.06
N GLN A 6 -18.56 9.43 -3.34
CA GLN A 6 -17.69 9.65 -4.51
C GLN A 6 -16.22 9.25 -4.27
N LEU A 7 -15.70 9.30 -3.03
CA LEU A 7 -14.33 8.84 -2.77
C LEU A 7 -14.23 7.31 -2.77
N THR A 8 -15.16 6.61 -2.14
CA THR A 8 -15.23 5.13 -2.18
C THR A 8 -15.42 4.61 -3.61
N GLY A 9 -16.24 5.27 -4.43
CA GLY A 9 -16.38 4.95 -5.85
C GLY A 9 -15.07 5.07 -6.66
N MET A 10 -14.26 6.10 -6.40
CA MET A 10 -12.98 6.28 -7.11
C MET A 10 -11.91 5.26 -6.73
N HIS A 11 -11.85 4.82 -5.46
CA HIS A 11 -10.94 3.73 -5.07
C HIS A 11 -11.36 2.42 -5.73
N ILE A 12 -12.63 2.04 -5.66
CA ILE A 12 -13.15 0.80 -6.26
C ILE A 12 -12.95 0.77 -7.79
N GLU A 13 -13.15 1.88 -8.50
CA GLU A 13 -12.84 1.95 -9.93
C GLU A 13 -11.34 1.83 -10.25
N ARG A 14 -10.45 2.34 -9.39
CA ARG A 14 -9.00 2.15 -9.55
C ARG A 14 -8.60 0.68 -9.37
N TYR A 15 -9.09 0.01 -8.32
CA TYR A 15 -8.87 -1.42 -8.14
C TYR A 15 -9.43 -2.25 -9.30
N SER A 16 -10.65 -1.95 -9.76
CA SER A 16 -11.24 -2.62 -10.92
C SER A 16 -10.39 -2.50 -12.18
N ARG A 17 -9.89 -1.29 -12.49
CA ARG A 17 -9.01 -1.07 -13.65
C ARG A 17 -7.64 -1.73 -13.49
N ALA A 18 -7.07 -1.75 -12.29
CA ALA A 18 -5.83 -2.46 -12.00
C ALA A 18 -5.99 -3.97 -12.23
N ILE A 19 -7.04 -4.59 -11.65
CA ILE A 19 -7.35 -6.01 -11.80
C ILE A 19 -7.67 -6.37 -13.27
N VAL A 20 -8.36 -5.51 -14.02
CA VAL A 20 -8.64 -5.74 -15.45
C VAL A 20 -7.36 -5.65 -16.29
N ASN A 21 -6.52 -4.64 -16.09
CA ASN A 21 -5.23 -4.55 -16.79
C ASN A 21 -4.30 -5.72 -16.41
N PHE A 22 -4.35 -6.19 -15.16
CA PHE A 22 -3.57 -7.34 -14.70
C PHE A 22 -4.08 -8.67 -15.29
N ARG A 23 -5.40 -8.86 -15.43
CA ARG A 23 -5.97 -10.01 -16.16
C ARG A 23 -5.56 -10.02 -17.63
N ILE A 24 -5.43 -8.85 -18.26
CA ILE A 24 -4.90 -8.72 -19.62
C ILE A 24 -3.40 -9.07 -19.64
N LEU A 25 -2.63 -8.65 -18.64
CA LEU A 25 -1.20 -9.00 -18.52
C LEU A 25 -0.98 -10.52 -18.37
N ILE A 26 -1.74 -11.18 -17.48
CA ILE A 26 -1.73 -12.65 -17.33
C ILE A 26 -2.11 -13.34 -18.65
N ALA A 27 -3.16 -12.86 -19.33
CA ALA A 27 -3.58 -13.44 -20.61
C ALA A 27 -2.53 -13.28 -21.71
N VAL A 28 -1.80 -12.15 -21.75
CA VAL A 28 -0.69 -11.92 -22.69
C VAL A 28 0.51 -12.80 -22.35
N PHE A 29 0.83 -13.01 -21.07
CA PHE A 29 1.90 -13.93 -20.63
C PHE A 29 1.60 -15.39 -20.98
N LEU A 30 0.38 -15.87 -20.72
CA LEU A 30 -0.04 -17.23 -21.11
C LEU A 30 -0.02 -17.40 -22.65
N LEU A 31 -0.35 -16.36 -23.42
CA LEU A 31 -0.21 -16.39 -24.88
C LEU A 31 1.27 -16.42 -25.33
N ALA A 32 2.15 -15.68 -24.65
CA ALA A 32 3.58 -15.64 -24.97
C ALA A 32 4.25 -17.01 -24.72
N ALA A 33 3.92 -17.67 -23.61
CA ALA A 33 4.37 -19.04 -23.32
C ALA A 33 3.89 -20.05 -24.38
N LEU A 34 2.69 -19.87 -24.93
CA LEU A 34 2.14 -20.72 -25.99
C LEU A 34 2.71 -20.46 -27.40
N LEU A 35 3.40 -19.35 -27.62
CA LEU A 35 3.90 -18.96 -28.96
C LEU A 35 5.35 -19.40 -29.25
N PHE A 36 6.08 -19.93 -28.26
CA PHE A 36 7.48 -20.37 -28.42
C PHE A 36 7.65 -21.79 -29.00
N VAL A 37 6.86 -22.15 -30.02
CA VAL A 37 7.14 -23.33 -30.86
C VAL A 37 8.04 -22.90 -32.04
N GLY A 38 9.30 -22.60 -31.71
CA GLY A 38 10.13 -21.66 -32.50
C GLY A 38 11.62 -21.98 -32.67
N GLY A 39 12.05 -23.24 -32.64
CA GLY A 39 13.26 -23.67 -33.36
C GLY A 39 14.63 -23.13 -32.92
N ALA A 40 14.78 -22.65 -31.70
CA ALA A 40 16.09 -22.54 -31.04
C ALA A 40 16.29 -23.73 -30.08
N SER A 41 17.50 -24.29 -30.03
CA SER A 41 17.85 -25.28 -29.01
C SER A 41 18.19 -24.52 -27.73
N ALA A 42 17.16 -24.11 -26.98
CA ALA A 42 17.31 -23.36 -25.73
C ALA A 42 18.30 -24.09 -24.80
N THR A 43 19.29 -23.36 -24.31
CA THR A 43 20.28 -23.90 -23.38
C THR A 43 19.66 -23.97 -21.99
N THR A 44 19.07 -25.12 -21.66
CA THR A 44 18.39 -25.30 -20.38
C THR A 44 19.27 -25.98 -19.33
N VAL A 45 19.24 -25.46 -18.11
CA VAL A 45 19.78 -26.09 -16.90
C VAL A 45 18.64 -26.34 -15.93
N ASN A 46 18.70 -27.42 -15.15
CA ASN A 46 17.58 -27.87 -14.32
C ASN A 46 18.06 -28.64 -13.08
N GLY A 47 17.12 -28.86 -12.16
CA GLY A 47 17.33 -29.66 -10.96
C GLY A 47 16.05 -29.77 -10.11
N THR A 48 16.21 -30.16 -8.86
CA THR A 48 15.13 -30.23 -7.86
C THR A 48 15.20 -29.06 -6.89
N CYS A 49 14.05 -28.65 -6.35
CA CYS A 49 13.92 -27.61 -5.33
C CYS A 49 12.86 -27.93 -4.27
N GLY A 50 12.59 -29.22 -4.07
CA GLY A 50 11.61 -29.78 -3.13
C GLY A 50 11.50 -31.28 -3.38
N GLU A 51 10.78 -32.03 -2.53
CA GLU A 51 10.57 -33.48 -2.72
C GLU A 51 9.87 -33.78 -4.05
N ASN A 52 8.89 -32.95 -4.41
CA ASN A 52 8.06 -33.08 -5.59
C ASN A 52 8.10 -31.82 -6.48
N LEU A 53 9.16 -31.02 -6.35
CA LEU A 53 9.40 -29.80 -7.14
C LEU A 53 10.68 -29.88 -7.97
N THR A 54 10.57 -29.47 -9.23
CA THR A 54 11.69 -29.28 -10.15
C THR A 54 11.78 -27.82 -10.59
N TRP A 55 12.97 -27.42 -10.99
CA TRP A 55 13.20 -26.12 -11.60
C TRP A 55 13.91 -26.29 -12.95
N THR A 56 13.60 -25.41 -13.89
CA THR A 56 14.29 -25.32 -15.19
C THR A 56 14.55 -23.85 -15.51
N LEU A 57 15.78 -23.52 -15.85
CA LEU A 57 16.21 -22.20 -16.31
C LEU A 57 16.61 -22.31 -17.78
N ASP A 58 15.98 -21.52 -18.63
CA ASP A 58 16.52 -21.19 -19.95
C ASP A 58 17.60 -20.12 -19.78
N THR A 59 18.87 -20.47 -20.03
CA THR A 59 20.00 -19.54 -19.85
C THR A 59 20.12 -18.53 -20.99
N ASP A 60 19.41 -18.72 -22.10
CA ASP A 60 19.42 -17.78 -23.24
C ASP A 60 18.41 -16.63 -23.02
N THR A 61 17.31 -16.88 -22.29
CA THR A 61 16.27 -15.88 -21.98
C THR A 61 16.26 -15.41 -20.52
N GLY A 62 16.81 -16.19 -19.60
CA GLY A 62 16.77 -15.93 -18.15
C GLY A 62 15.44 -16.31 -17.48
N VAL A 63 14.58 -17.08 -18.15
CA VAL A 63 13.29 -17.54 -17.60
C VAL A 63 13.52 -18.75 -16.70
N LEU A 64 13.23 -18.59 -15.40
CA LEU A 64 13.20 -19.68 -14.43
C LEU A 64 11.77 -20.17 -14.21
N GLU A 65 11.52 -21.45 -14.50
CA GLU A 65 10.26 -22.13 -14.23
C GLU A 65 10.40 -23.07 -13.03
N ILE A 66 9.48 -22.97 -12.07
CA ILE A 66 9.33 -23.92 -10.96
C ILE A 66 8.07 -24.75 -11.20
N ALA A 67 8.20 -26.08 -11.26
CA ALA A 67 7.12 -26.99 -11.61
C ALA A 67 7.00 -28.14 -10.60
N GLY A 68 5.78 -28.67 -10.44
CA GLY A 68 5.47 -29.75 -9.52
C GLY A 68 4.42 -29.35 -8.47
N THR A 69 4.42 -30.03 -7.32
CA THR A 69 3.48 -29.78 -6.22
C THR A 69 4.17 -29.81 -4.86
N GLY A 70 3.77 -28.92 -3.95
CA GLY A 70 4.25 -28.88 -2.57
C GLY A 70 5.18 -27.72 -2.27
N GLU A 71 5.95 -27.86 -1.20
CA GLU A 71 6.79 -26.81 -0.61
C GLU A 71 8.16 -26.74 -1.31
N MET A 72 8.72 -25.52 -1.39
CA MET A 72 10.14 -25.37 -1.75
C MET A 72 11.02 -25.97 -0.64
N THR A 73 12.29 -26.23 -0.94
CA THR A 73 13.26 -26.65 0.07
C THR A 73 13.64 -25.45 0.94
N ASP A 74 13.57 -25.60 2.27
CA ASP A 74 14.21 -24.68 3.20
C ASP A 74 15.74 -24.81 3.05
N TYR A 75 16.36 -23.78 2.47
CA TYR A 75 17.78 -23.79 2.13
C TYR A 75 18.64 -23.31 3.29
N SER A 76 19.54 -24.20 3.76
CA SER A 76 20.45 -23.90 4.87
C SER A 76 21.51 -22.83 4.52
N ALA A 77 21.86 -22.73 3.24
CA ALA A 77 22.72 -21.70 2.70
C ALA A 77 22.26 -21.32 1.27
N ILE A 78 22.44 -20.06 0.90
CA ILE A 78 22.08 -19.55 -0.44
C ILE A 78 22.80 -20.29 -1.58
N THR A 79 23.95 -20.92 -1.29
CA THR A 79 24.72 -21.75 -2.22
C THR A 79 24.08 -23.10 -2.53
N ASP A 80 23.14 -23.56 -1.71
CA ASP A 80 22.43 -24.84 -1.87
C ASP A 80 21.28 -24.73 -2.89
N ILE A 81 20.87 -23.49 -3.23
CA ILE A 81 19.84 -23.19 -4.21
C ILE A 81 20.34 -23.57 -5.60
N GLY A 82 19.59 -24.43 -6.32
CA GLY A 82 20.02 -24.97 -7.62
C GLY A 82 20.34 -23.91 -8.68
N TRP A 83 19.65 -22.77 -8.65
CA TRP A 83 19.88 -21.64 -9.55
C TRP A 83 20.83 -20.56 -9.00
N TYR A 84 21.49 -20.77 -7.86
CA TYR A 84 22.35 -19.76 -7.19
C TYR A 84 23.39 -19.11 -8.11
N ASN A 85 24.06 -19.93 -8.95
CA ASN A 85 25.10 -19.47 -9.87
C ASN A 85 24.56 -18.65 -11.05
N TYR A 86 23.23 -18.59 -11.22
CA TYR A 86 22.55 -17.91 -12.32
C TYR A 86 21.65 -16.75 -11.84
N ARG A 87 21.60 -16.43 -10.54
CA ARG A 87 20.74 -15.38 -9.96
C ARG A 87 20.84 -14.02 -10.68
N ASP A 88 22.05 -13.66 -11.12
CA ASP A 88 22.33 -12.39 -11.81
C ASP A 88 21.90 -12.41 -13.30
N THR A 89 21.46 -13.56 -13.82
CA THR A 89 20.92 -13.74 -15.18
C THR A 89 19.43 -14.10 -15.22
N ILE A 90 18.78 -14.38 -14.09
CA ILE A 90 17.33 -14.65 -14.04
C ILE A 90 16.59 -13.33 -14.28
N THR A 91 15.75 -13.28 -15.32
CA THR A 91 15.00 -12.10 -15.75
C THR A 91 13.53 -12.16 -15.32
N SER A 92 12.96 -13.36 -15.24
CA SER A 92 11.60 -13.63 -14.77
C SER A 92 11.47 -14.99 -14.11
N VAL A 93 10.61 -15.10 -13.09
CA VAL A 93 10.28 -16.38 -12.42
C VAL A 93 8.81 -16.73 -12.62
N SER A 94 8.55 -17.95 -13.10
CA SER A 94 7.22 -18.55 -13.24
C SER A 94 7.05 -19.68 -12.22
N ILE A 95 6.15 -19.52 -11.26
CA ILE A 95 5.89 -20.51 -10.20
C ILE A 95 4.60 -21.26 -10.54
N GLY A 96 4.70 -22.59 -10.69
CA GLY A 96 3.58 -23.46 -11.03
C GLY A 96 2.52 -23.53 -9.91
N SER A 97 1.25 -23.62 -10.29
CA SER A 97 0.08 -23.59 -9.38
C SER A 97 -0.08 -24.80 -8.45
N GLY A 98 0.94 -25.65 -8.34
CA GLY A 98 1.03 -26.71 -7.34
C GLY A 98 1.96 -26.35 -6.18
N VAL A 99 2.77 -25.29 -6.31
CA VAL A 99 3.71 -24.83 -5.28
C VAL A 99 2.93 -24.16 -4.14
N THR A 100 3.19 -24.57 -2.90
CA THR A 100 2.47 -24.10 -1.70
C THR A 100 3.24 -23.09 -0.87
N SER A 101 4.57 -23.02 -1.00
CA SER A 101 5.41 -22.06 -0.30
C SER A 101 6.54 -21.53 -1.19
N ILE A 102 6.98 -20.30 -0.90
CA ILE A 102 8.29 -19.81 -1.32
C ILE A 102 9.12 -19.73 -0.05
N GLU A 103 10.07 -20.65 0.12
CA GLU A 103 10.89 -20.70 1.33
C GLU A 103 11.89 -19.54 1.44
N GLN A 104 12.53 -19.45 2.61
CA GLN A 104 13.55 -18.43 2.87
C GLN A 104 14.62 -18.38 1.76
N ILE A 105 15.16 -17.19 1.53
CA ILE A 105 16.27 -16.89 0.59
C ILE A 105 16.11 -17.35 -0.88
N ALA A 106 14.99 -17.96 -1.30
CA ALA A 106 14.84 -18.68 -2.57
C ALA A 106 15.23 -17.88 -3.84
N PHE A 107 14.89 -16.58 -3.88
CA PHE A 107 15.24 -15.66 -4.97
C PHE A 107 16.12 -14.49 -4.51
N SER A 108 16.73 -14.62 -3.32
CA SER A 108 17.64 -13.61 -2.75
C SER A 108 18.81 -13.30 -3.70
N GLY A 109 19.04 -12.02 -3.94
CA GLY A 109 20.08 -11.53 -4.84
C GLY A 109 19.85 -11.80 -6.32
N CYS A 110 18.62 -12.09 -6.77
CA CYS A 110 18.30 -12.15 -8.20
C CYS A 110 18.24 -10.73 -8.80
N THR A 111 19.40 -10.10 -8.97
CA THR A 111 19.53 -8.66 -9.30
C THR A 111 18.91 -8.27 -10.64
N SER A 112 18.84 -9.21 -11.60
CA SER A 112 18.20 -9.04 -12.92
C SER A 112 16.71 -9.38 -12.97
N LEU A 113 16.12 -9.86 -11.86
CA LEU A 113 14.72 -10.27 -11.82
C LEU A 113 13.81 -9.07 -11.97
N THR A 114 13.05 -9.01 -13.07
CA THR A 114 12.14 -7.88 -13.37
C THR A 114 10.68 -8.15 -12.99
N SER A 115 10.29 -9.43 -12.97
CA SER A 115 8.92 -9.89 -12.77
C SER A 115 8.86 -11.31 -12.18
N VAL A 116 7.92 -11.54 -11.27
CA VAL A 116 7.60 -12.86 -10.72
C VAL A 116 6.10 -13.08 -10.73
N ILE A 117 5.67 -14.30 -11.09
CA ILE A 117 4.27 -14.72 -11.03
C ILE A 117 4.14 -15.71 -9.86
N ILE A 118 3.52 -15.25 -8.76
CA ILE A 118 3.22 -16.05 -7.58
C ILE A 118 1.75 -16.54 -7.69
N PRO A 119 1.48 -17.86 -7.75
CA PRO A 119 0.13 -18.39 -7.91
C PRO A 119 -0.66 -18.42 -6.59
N ASP A 120 -1.99 -18.42 -6.70
CA ASP A 120 -2.95 -18.52 -5.57
C ASP A 120 -2.84 -19.81 -4.73
N SER A 121 -1.92 -20.72 -5.07
CA SER A 121 -1.58 -21.89 -4.26
C SER A 121 -0.55 -21.60 -3.16
N VAL A 122 0.21 -20.51 -3.28
CA VAL A 122 1.27 -20.13 -2.32
C VAL A 122 0.66 -19.48 -1.08
N THR A 123 0.92 -20.04 0.11
CA THR A 123 0.40 -19.55 1.39
C THR A 123 1.42 -18.78 2.23
N SER A 124 2.72 -18.91 1.93
CA SER A 124 3.81 -18.24 2.64
C SER A 124 4.88 -17.72 1.68
N ILE A 125 5.45 -16.56 2.01
CA ILE A 125 6.65 -15.99 1.40
C ILE A 125 7.68 -15.81 2.52
N GLY A 126 8.68 -16.69 2.53
CA GLY A 126 9.66 -16.82 3.59
C GLY A 126 10.64 -15.65 3.71
N ALA A 127 11.32 -15.58 4.85
CA ALA A 127 12.27 -14.52 5.14
C ALA A 127 13.37 -14.38 4.07
N TRP A 128 13.69 -13.14 3.70
CA TRP A 128 14.63 -12.80 2.61
C TRP A 128 14.30 -13.38 1.21
N ALA A 129 13.10 -13.94 0.96
CA ALA A 129 12.79 -14.65 -0.28
C ALA A 129 13.11 -13.87 -1.58
N PHE A 130 12.87 -12.57 -1.63
CA PHE A 130 13.19 -11.67 -2.75
C PHE A 130 14.19 -10.55 -2.35
N TYR A 131 14.96 -10.76 -1.28
CA TYR A 131 15.94 -9.80 -0.79
C TYR A 131 16.91 -9.33 -1.90
N HIS A 132 17.15 -8.02 -2.02
CA HIS A 132 17.97 -7.41 -3.07
C HIS A 132 17.62 -7.82 -4.52
N CYS A 133 16.36 -8.11 -4.84
CA CYS A 133 15.88 -8.16 -6.23
C CYS A 133 15.79 -6.74 -6.82
N THR A 134 16.93 -6.10 -7.06
CA THR A 134 17.02 -4.66 -7.36
C THR A 134 16.30 -4.22 -8.64
N SER A 135 16.09 -5.12 -9.60
CA SER A 135 15.34 -4.85 -10.84
C SER A 135 13.84 -5.17 -10.77
N LEU A 136 13.35 -5.72 -9.65
CA LEU A 136 11.95 -6.16 -9.54
C LEU A 136 11.03 -4.94 -9.52
N THR A 137 10.19 -4.79 -10.55
CA THR A 137 9.40 -3.56 -10.76
C THR A 137 8.03 -3.57 -10.09
N SER A 138 7.44 -4.75 -9.97
CA SER A 138 6.13 -5.01 -9.38
C SER A 138 6.03 -6.46 -8.91
N VAL A 139 5.34 -6.70 -7.80
CA VAL A 139 4.91 -8.02 -7.35
C VAL A 139 3.42 -7.99 -7.01
N VAL A 140 2.71 -9.06 -7.34
CA VAL A 140 1.35 -9.29 -6.86
C VAL A 140 1.40 -10.47 -5.90
N ILE A 141 1.14 -10.19 -4.64
CA ILE A 141 1.07 -11.18 -3.57
C ILE A 141 -0.35 -11.75 -3.58
N PRO A 142 -0.54 -13.06 -3.80
CA PRO A 142 -1.87 -13.63 -3.95
C PRO A 142 -2.61 -13.69 -2.60
N GLY A 143 -3.95 -13.64 -2.65
CA GLY A 143 -4.82 -13.61 -1.46
C GLY A 143 -4.87 -14.90 -0.63
N SER A 144 -3.99 -15.85 -0.93
CA SER A 144 -3.68 -17.04 -0.16
C SER A 144 -2.54 -16.82 0.85
N VAL A 145 -1.70 -15.79 0.66
CA VAL A 145 -0.53 -15.51 1.51
C VAL A 145 -0.97 -14.86 2.82
N THR A 146 -0.62 -15.46 3.95
CA THR A 146 -1.02 -14.99 5.29
C THR A 146 0.03 -14.12 6.00
N SER A 147 1.29 -14.19 5.56
CA SER A 147 2.42 -13.44 6.15
C SER A 147 3.40 -13.02 5.06
N ILE A 148 4.04 -11.87 5.28
CA ILE A 148 5.17 -11.37 4.49
C ILE A 148 6.34 -11.29 5.46
N GLU A 149 7.25 -12.26 5.40
CA GLU A 149 8.26 -12.45 6.44
C GLU A 149 9.41 -11.42 6.41
N VAL A 150 10.25 -11.50 7.45
CA VAL A 150 11.41 -10.63 7.69
C VAL A 150 12.22 -10.41 6.42
N MET A 151 12.38 -9.15 6.04
CA MET A 151 13.14 -8.70 4.87
C MET A 151 12.73 -9.33 3.52
N ALA A 152 11.54 -9.92 3.39
CA ALA A 152 11.12 -10.69 2.21
C ALA A 152 11.29 -9.93 0.88
N PHE A 153 11.06 -8.62 0.84
CA PHE A 153 11.27 -7.74 -0.32
C PHE A 153 12.28 -6.61 -0.06
N SER A 154 13.07 -6.69 1.02
CA SER A 154 14.02 -5.65 1.37
C SER A 154 15.08 -5.45 0.28
N GLY A 155 15.40 -4.20 -0.04
CA GLY A 155 16.34 -3.82 -1.07
C GLY A 155 15.83 -3.98 -2.51
N CYS A 156 14.53 -4.20 -2.74
CA CYS A 156 13.94 -4.18 -4.09
C CYS A 156 13.82 -2.74 -4.62
N THR A 157 14.95 -2.12 -4.96
CA THR A 157 15.03 -0.68 -5.26
C THR A 157 14.17 -0.20 -6.43
N SER A 158 13.86 -1.06 -7.41
CA SER A 158 12.99 -0.73 -8.54
C SER A 158 11.49 -0.98 -8.29
N LEU A 159 11.11 -1.48 -7.11
CA LEU A 159 9.74 -1.90 -6.82
C LEU A 159 8.83 -0.68 -6.67
N THR A 160 7.97 -0.44 -7.69
CA THR A 160 7.18 0.79 -7.78
C THR A 160 5.83 0.72 -7.06
N SER A 161 5.28 -0.49 -6.95
CA SER A 161 3.98 -0.79 -6.34
C SER A 161 3.93 -2.22 -5.82
N VAL A 162 3.30 -2.40 -4.66
CA VAL A 162 2.96 -3.71 -4.07
C VAL A 162 1.48 -3.70 -3.73
N VAL A 163 0.80 -4.82 -3.97
CA VAL A 163 -0.55 -5.07 -3.45
C VAL A 163 -0.42 -6.11 -2.34
N ILE A 164 -0.62 -5.68 -1.10
CA ILE A 164 -0.74 -6.56 0.07
C ILE A 164 -2.21 -7.03 0.14
N PRO A 165 -2.49 -8.34 0.18
CA PRO A 165 -3.84 -8.86 0.22
C PRO A 165 -4.44 -8.86 1.64
N ASP A 166 -5.78 -8.83 1.71
CA ASP A 166 -6.57 -8.87 2.96
C ASP A 166 -6.40 -10.17 3.79
N SER A 167 -5.57 -11.10 3.34
CA SER A 167 -5.16 -12.31 4.07
C SER A 167 -3.94 -12.08 4.98
N VAL A 168 -3.18 -11.02 4.76
CA VAL A 168 -1.96 -10.70 5.55
C VAL A 168 -2.34 -10.01 6.85
N THR A 169 -1.85 -10.53 7.98
CA THR A 169 -2.13 -10.00 9.33
C THR A 169 -1.01 -9.14 9.92
N SER A 170 0.23 -9.34 9.47
CA SER A 170 1.41 -8.59 9.93
C SER A 170 2.33 -8.26 8.76
N ILE A 171 3.05 -7.14 8.87
CA ILE A 171 4.11 -6.75 7.95
C ILE A 171 5.41 -6.78 8.77
N GLU A 172 6.16 -7.87 8.63
CA GLU A 172 7.30 -8.21 9.50
C GLU A 172 8.53 -7.30 9.31
N ASP A 173 9.52 -7.46 10.20
CA ASP A 173 10.73 -6.65 10.28
C ASP A 173 11.36 -6.40 8.91
N SER A 174 11.46 -5.12 8.55
CA SER A 174 12.09 -4.64 7.33
C SER A 174 11.55 -5.26 6.03
N ALA A 175 10.33 -5.82 6.00
CA ALA A 175 9.75 -6.54 4.86
C ALA A 175 9.90 -5.82 3.50
N PHE A 176 9.76 -4.50 3.48
CA PHE A 176 9.91 -3.63 2.29
C PHE A 176 11.00 -2.55 2.47
N SER A 177 11.90 -2.71 3.44
CA SER A 177 12.99 -1.75 3.69
C SER A 177 13.83 -1.51 2.43
N GLY A 178 14.22 -0.26 2.17
CA GLY A 178 15.02 0.11 0.99
C GLY A 178 14.31 -0.03 -0.37
N CYS A 179 12.98 -0.20 -0.42
CA CYS A 179 12.21 -0.12 -1.68
C CYS A 179 12.11 1.33 -2.18
N THR A 180 13.24 1.90 -2.61
CA THR A 180 13.38 3.34 -2.89
C THR A 180 12.46 3.87 -4.00
N SER A 181 12.00 3.03 -4.93
CA SER A 181 11.02 3.41 -5.97
C SER A 181 9.54 3.25 -5.56
N LEU A 182 9.25 2.73 -4.36
CA LEU A 182 7.87 2.45 -3.93
C LEU A 182 7.12 3.76 -3.72
N THR A 183 6.16 4.09 -4.60
CA THR A 183 5.50 5.40 -4.60
C THR A 183 4.24 5.46 -3.73
N SER A 184 3.58 4.32 -3.58
CA SER A 184 2.35 4.14 -2.81
C SER A 184 2.27 2.71 -2.29
N ILE A 185 1.80 2.56 -1.05
CA ILE A 185 1.41 1.27 -0.47
C ILE A 185 -0.05 1.32 -0.03
N VAL A 186 -0.74 0.18 -0.12
CA VAL A 186 -2.05 -0.05 0.50
C VAL A 186 -1.82 -1.07 1.60
N ILE A 187 -2.16 -0.68 2.82
CA ILE A 187 -2.17 -1.57 3.99
C ILE A 187 -3.64 -1.98 4.20
N PRO A 188 -3.99 -3.28 4.10
CA PRO A 188 -5.37 -3.73 4.23
C PRO A 188 -5.84 -3.76 5.69
N ASP A 189 -7.16 -3.70 5.88
CA ASP A 189 -7.84 -3.72 7.20
C ASP A 189 -7.65 -5.04 7.99
N SER A 190 -6.91 -6.00 7.43
CA SER A 190 -6.48 -7.23 8.09
C SER A 190 -5.18 -7.08 8.89
N VAL A 191 -4.37 -6.06 8.59
CA VAL A 191 -3.06 -5.87 9.22
C VAL A 191 -3.21 -5.30 10.62
N THR A 192 -2.72 -6.01 11.62
CA THR A 192 -2.75 -5.61 13.04
C THR A 192 -1.46 -4.97 13.53
N SER A 193 -0.34 -5.19 12.84
CA SER A 193 0.96 -4.64 13.17
C SER A 193 1.83 -4.36 11.93
N ILE A 194 2.63 -3.30 12.03
CA ILE A 194 3.66 -2.93 11.06
C ILE A 194 4.97 -2.94 11.85
N GLU A 195 5.84 -3.91 11.66
CA GLU A 195 6.99 -4.15 12.54
C GLU A 195 8.23 -3.29 12.18
N ASP A 196 9.38 -3.58 12.80
CA ASP A 196 10.53 -2.69 12.84
C ASP A 196 11.16 -2.50 11.45
N GLY A 197 11.28 -1.25 11.02
CA GLY A 197 11.87 -0.87 9.74
C GLY A 197 11.07 -1.30 8.51
N ALA A 198 9.84 -1.79 8.66
CA ALA A 198 9.03 -2.43 7.60
C ALA A 198 9.06 -1.71 6.24
N PHE A 199 9.01 -0.37 6.22
CA PHE A 199 9.12 0.49 5.04
C PHE A 199 10.27 1.51 5.12
N SER A 200 11.24 1.30 6.02
CA SER A 200 12.40 2.19 6.19
C SER A 200 13.11 2.43 4.85
N GLY A 201 13.50 3.67 4.55
CA GLY A 201 14.18 4.01 3.31
C GLY A 201 13.34 3.88 2.04
N CYS A 202 12.00 3.79 2.13
CA CYS A 202 11.09 3.92 0.98
C CYS A 202 11.03 5.39 0.50
N THR A 203 12.14 5.89 -0.03
CA THR A 203 12.36 7.33 -0.29
C THR A 203 11.35 7.95 -1.26
N SER A 204 10.73 7.19 -2.16
CA SER A 204 9.68 7.69 -3.08
C SER A 204 8.25 7.60 -2.53
N LEU A 205 8.03 7.02 -1.34
CA LEU A 205 6.69 6.83 -0.79
C LEU A 205 6.10 8.20 -0.42
N THR A 206 4.99 8.58 -1.05
CA THR A 206 4.41 9.95 -0.88
C THR A 206 3.31 10.02 0.16
N SER A 207 2.55 8.93 0.31
CA SER A 207 1.45 8.83 1.26
C SER A 207 1.22 7.39 1.70
N VAL A 208 0.84 7.20 2.96
CA VAL A 208 0.32 5.94 3.52
C VAL A 208 -0.99 6.20 4.25
N VAL A 209 -1.91 5.24 4.20
CA VAL A 209 -3.11 5.19 5.04
C VAL A 209 -2.92 4.04 6.02
N ILE A 210 -3.12 4.30 7.30
CA ILE A 210 -3.02 3.31 8.37
C ILE A 210 -4.46 2.90 8.76
N PRO A 211 -4.88 1.64 8.53
CA PRO A 211 -6.25 1.22 8.84
C PRO A 211 -6.50 1.10 10.35
N ASP A 212 -7.77 1.11 10.76
CA ASP A 212 -8.19 1.01 12.18
C ASP A 212 -7.72 -0.27 12.87
N SER A 213 -7.43 -1.32 12.10
CA SER A 213 -6.91 -2.59 12.59
C SER A 213 -5.50 -2.50 13.18
N VAL A 214 -4.69 -1.51 12.79
CA VAL A 214 -3.29 -1.41 13.21
C VAL A 214 -3.19 -0.99 14.66
N THR A 215 -2.72 -1.91 15.51
CA THR A 215 -2.53 -1.73 16.94
C THR A 215 -1.12 -1.26 17.31
N SER A 216 -0.13 -1.54 16.45
CA SER A 216 1.28 -1.18 16.64
C SER A 216 1.96 -0.76 15.33
N ILE A 217 2.88 0.20 15.44
CA ILE A 217 3.87 0.55 14.41
C ILE A 217 5.25 0.43 15.07
N GLY A 218 6.19 -0.27 14.44
CA GLY A 218 7.52 -0.57 14.95
C GLY A 218 8.52 0.59 14.91
N GLU A 219 9.71 0.35 15.44
CA GLU A 219 10.84 1.27 15.35
C GLU A 219 11.27 1.45 13.90
N TYR A 220 11.58 2.68 13.48
CA TYR A 220 12.04 3.04 12.14
C TYR A 220 11.11 2.62 10.98
N ALA A 221 9.87 2.21 11.27
CA ALA A 221 8.95 1.59 10.30
C ALA A 221 8.76 2.39 8.99
N PHE A 222 8.76 3.72 9.05
CA PHE A 222 8.78 4.64 7.90
C PHE A 222 9.90 5.70 8.03
N ASP A 223 11.02 5.37 8.69
CA ASP A 223 12.21 6.23 8.68
C ASP A 223 12.79 6.34 7.26
N ASP A 224 13.58 7.38 6.99
CA ASP A 224 14.18 7.70 5.69
C ASP A 224 13.20 7.72 4.49
N CYS A 225 11.88 7.76 4.74
CA CYS A 225 10.85 7.97 3.72
C CYS A 225 10.80 9.44 3.31
N TYR A 226 11.87 9.93 2.65
CA TYR A 226 12.11 11.34 2.40
C TYR A 226 11.05 12.05 1.57
N ASN A 227 10.11 11.38 0.88
CA ASN A 227 9.00 12.04 0.19
C ASN A 227 7.63 11.85 0.87
N LEU A 228 7.58 11.21 2.05
CA LEU A 228 6.34 10.92 2.76
C LEU A 228 5.75 12.20 3.36
N GLN A 229 4.69 12.70 2.72
CA GLN A 229 4.02 13.97 3.05
C GLN A 229 2.73 13.77 3.84
N VAL A 230 2.09 12.61 3.71
CA VAL A 230 0.80 12.29 4.32
C VAL A 230 0.84 10.90 4.93
N VAL A 231 0.65 10.83 6.24
CA VAL A 231 0.28 9.61 6.95
C VAL A 231 -1.16 9.84 7.42
N ASP A 232 -2.11 9.09 6.86
CA ASP A 232 -3.51 9.20 7.25
C ASP A 232 -3.82 8.22 8.38
N LEU A 233 -4.25 8.79 9.51
CA LEU A 233 -4.65 8.11 10.73
C LEU A 233 -6.11 8.46 11.11
N SER A 234 -6.89 9.02 10.18
CA SER A 234 -8.22 9.58 10.48
C SER A 234 -9.22 8.55 11.00
N ASP A 235 -9.08 7.31 10.55
CA ASP A 235 -9.90 6.17 10.96
C ASP A 235 -9.22 5.31 12.04
N THR A 236 -7.97 5.61 12.44
CA THR A 236 -7.16 4.77 13.33
C THR A 236 -7.46 5.02 14.81
N THR A 237 -8.22 4.10 15.43
CA THR A 237 -8.61 4.15 16.84
C THR A 237 -8.00 3.04 17.70
N ALA A 238 -7.56 1.92 17.11
CA ALA A 238 -6.92 0.83 17.85
C ALA A 238 -5.40 1.00 18.08
N LEU A 239 -4.77 1.99 17.45
CA LEU A 239 -3.32 2.22 17.55
C LEU A 239 -2.90 2.54 18.99
N SER A 240 -2.08 1.66 19.55
CA SER A 240 -1.69 1.63 20.97
C SER A 240 -0.18 1.80 21.18
N SER A 241 0.64 1.60 20.14
CA SER A 241 2.08 1.85 20.18
C SER A 241 2.63 2.31 18.83
N VAL A 242 3.68 3.15 18.88
CA VAL A 242 4.47 3.62 17.75
C VAL A 242 5.93 3.57 18.19
N GLY A 243 6.83 2.93 17.44
CA GLY A 243 8.21 2.59 17.85
C GLY A 243 9.27 3.63 17.47
N GLN A 244 10.52 3.48 17.98
CA GLN A 244 11.53 4.54 17.94
C GLN A 244 11.79 5.06 16.53
N PHE A 245 11.63 6.36 16.30
CA PHE A 245 11.79 6.98 14.98
C PHE A 245 10.90 6.37 13.87
N ALA A 246 9.70 5.85 14.19
CA ALA A 246 8.77 5.28 13.20
C ALA A 246 8.50 6.18 11.98
N PHE A 247 8.65 7.51 12.11
CA PHE A 247 8.55 8.48 11.00
C PHE A 247 9.80 9.40 10.91
N GLY A 248 10.95 8.85 11.31
CA GLY A 248 12.20 9.52 11.71
C GLY A 248 12.70 10.64 10.80
N SER A 249 12.61 10.47 9.49
CA SER A 249 13.23 11.35 8.50
C SER A 249 12.30 11.67 7.32
N THR A 250 11.03 11.96 7.59
CA THR A 250 9.97 12.16 6.59
C THR A 250 9.78 13.64 6.13
N GLN A 251 9.42 13.89 4.86
CA GLN A 251 9.10 15.27 4.38
C GLN A 251 7.66 15.68 4.71
N SER A 252 7.42 15.93 5.99
CA SER A 252 6.13 16.26 6.59
C SER A 252 5.59 17.69 6.30
N SER A 253 5.85 18.20 5.09
CA SER A 253 5.48 19.55 4.62
C SER A 253 4.04 19.70 4.11
N GLY A 254 3.26 18.61 4.08
CA GLY A 254 1.93 18.53 3.42
C GLY A 254 0.70 18.44 4.34
N LEU A 255 0.87 18.44 5.67
CA LEU A 255 -0.25 18.23 6.59
C LEU A 255 -1.34 19.31 6.49
N LYS A 256 -2.59 18.87 6.28
CA LYS A 256 -3.76 19.75 6.24
C LYS A 256 -4.28 20.02 7.65
N SER A 257 -4.97 21.15 7.81
CA SER A 257 -5.60 21.53 9.08
C SER A 257 -6.53 20.42 9.60
N GLY A 258 -6.18 19.81 10.73
CA GLY A 258 -6.89 18.68 11.34
C GLY A 258 -6.02 17.42 11.52
N SER A 259 -4.88 17.29 10.83
CA SER A 259 -3.96 16.17 10.98
C SER A 259 -3.04 16.34 12.21
N VAL A 260 -2.92 15.27 13.01
CA VAL A 260 -2.17 15.25 14.28
C VAL A 260 -1.19 14.06 14.29
N ILE A 261 0.11 14.33 14.13
CA ILE A 261 1.25 13.40 14.29
C ILE A 261 2.44 14.23 14.78
N TYR A 262 3.29 13.70 15.66
CA TYR A 262 4.19 14.55 16.43
C TYR A 262 5.29 13.75 17.22
N VAL A 263 6.28 14.38 17.91
CA VAL A 263 7.18 13.98 19.06
C VAL A 263 8.09 15.14 19.56
N SER A 264 8.53 15.15 20.84
CA SER A 264 8.96 16.35 21.60
C SER A 264 10.37 16.95 21.47
N ASP A 265 10.37 18.27 21.70
CA ASP A 265 11.34 19.21 22.32
C ASP A 265 12.87 19.16 22.05
N GLU A 266 13.60 20.29 22.05
CA GLU A 266 13.21 21.70 22.24
C GLU A 266 13.03 22.50 20.92
N ARG A 267 13.06 21.84 19.75
CA ARG A 267 12.79 22.47 18.43
C ARG A 267 11.90 21.64 17.50
N THR A 268 11.31 20.59 18.05
CA THR A 268 10.62 19.46 17.40
C THR A 268 9.33 19.17 18.18
N ALA A 269 8.30 18.61 17.55
CA ALA A 269 6.93 18.90 17.97
C ALA A 269 6.05 17.66 18.28
N ALA A 270 5.58 17.50 19.56
CA ALA A 270 5.00 16.33 20.33
C ALA A 270 3.46 16.23 20.46
N LEU A 271 2.72 15.09 20.46
CA LEU A 271 2.78 13.60 20.57
C LEU A 271 3.26 12.93 21.85
N PHE A 272 2.38 12.03 22.30
CA PHE A 272 2.53 11.04 23.35
C PHE A 272 1.54 9.90 23.07
N ILE A 273 2.02 8.65 22.99
CA ILE A 273 1.23 7.46 23.35
C ILE A 273 2.02 6.79 24.49
N ASP A 274 1.38 6.57 25.63
CA ASP A 274 1.89 5.94 26.86
C ASP A 274 3.25 6.40 27.44
N GLY A 275 3.79 7.53 26.97
CA GLY A 275 4.89 8.26 27.61
C GLY A 275 6.29 8.00 27.06
N THR A 276 6.42 7.29 25.93
CA THR A 276 7.68 7.11 25.18
C THR A 276 7.77 8.06 23.96
N ASN A 277 8.99 8.29 23.45
CA ASN A 277 9.33 9.41 22.56
C ASN A 277 9.98 8.96 21.23
N TYR A 278 9.53 9.52 20.10
CA TYR A 278 9.53 8.91 18.75
C TYR A 278 9.85 9.91 17.58
N TYR A 279 11.10 10.37 17.44
CA TYR A 279 11.49 11.61 16.72
C TYR A 279 11.05 11.72 15.25
N ALA A 280 10.83 12.96 14.75
CA ALA A 280 10.74 13.31 13.32
C ALA A 280 10.94 14.84 13.08
N PRO A 281 11.85 15.31 12.18
CA PRO A 281 12.04 16.72 11.88
C PRO A 281 11.22 17.21 10.67
N ASN A 282 10.86 18.51 10.69
CA ASN A 282 10.20 19.30 9.63
C ASN A 282 8.65 19.36 9.56
N THR A 283 7.93 18.83 10.56
CA THR A 283 6.45 18.85 10.59
C THR A 283 5.86 20.12 11.22
N ARG A 284 4.72 20.61 10.71
CA ARG A 284 3.83 21.57 11.40
C ARG A 284 2.54 20.88 11.87
N ILE A 285 2.15 21.09 13.13
CA ILE A 285 1.02 20.39 13.78
C ILE A 285 -0.09 21.35 14.17
N ILE A 286 -1.34 20.90 14.02
CA ILE A 286 -2.53 21.59 14.54
C ILE A 286 -3.43 20.55 15.23
N VAL A 287 -3.64 20.71 16.54
CA VAL A 287 -4.54 19.84 17.31
C VAL A 287 -5.97 20.38 17.28
N GLY A 288 -6.93 19.53 16.90
CA GLY A 288 -8.35 19.83 17.04
C GLY A 288 -9.22 18.80 16.34
N LYS A 289 -9.95 18.00 17.13
CA LYS A 289 -11.12 17.25 16.63
C LYS A 289 -12.06 18.27 15.98
N PRO A 290 -12.58 18.06 14.75
CA PRO A 290 -13.72 18.86 14.31
C PRO A 290 -14.81 18.66 15.37
N ALA A 291 -15.35 19.77 15.91
CA ALA A 291 -16.44 19.69 16.87
C ALA A 291 -17.52 18.77 16.26
N PRO A 292 -18.16 17.87 17.05
CA PRO A 292 -19.28 17.09 16.53
C PRO A 292 -20.24 18.09 15.90
N GLU A 293 -20.59 17.89 14.62
CA GLU A 293 -21.43 18.85 13.90
C GLU A 293 -22.61 19.19 14.79
N THR A 294 -22.68 20.44 15.27
CA THR A 294 -23.80 20.87 16.12
C THR A 294 -25.04 20.54 15.31
N PRO A 295 -25.98 19.73 15.85
CA PRO A 295 -27.14 19.32 15.09
C PRO A 295 -27.76 20.57 14.50
N VAL A 296 -27.71 20.70 13.17
CA VAL A 296 -28.30 21.85 12.51
C VAL A 296 -29.76 21.75 12.88
N GLN A 297 -30.21 22.63 13.77
CA GLN A 297 -31.60 22.66 14.18
C GLN A 297 -32.38 22.99 12.92
N GLU A 298 -32.95 21.96 12.29
CA GLU A 298 -33.73 22.13 11.07
C GLU A 298 -34.81 23.14 11.41
N ILE A 299 -34.70 24.32 10.80
CA ILE A 299 -35.72 25.34 10.92
C ILE A 299 -36.96 24.68 10.28
N PRO A 300 -38.01 24.38 11.06
CA PRO A 300 -39.12 23.59 10.54
C PRO A 300 -39.69 24.31 9.33
N TYR A 301 -40.02 23.55 8.27
CA TYR A 301 -40.46 24.12 6.98
C TYR A 301 -41.60 25.14 7.14
N SER A 302 -42.45 24.99 8.18
CA SER A 302 -43.48 25.96 8.56
C SER A 302 -42.93 27.35 8.92
N LEU A 303 -41.79 27.46 9.61
CA LEU A 303 -41.15 28.74 9.94
C LEU A 303 -40.47 29.35 8.71
N VAL A 304 -39.84 28.53 7.86
CA VAL A 304 -39.26 29.00 6.57
C VAL A 304 -40.36 29.56 5.66
N ILE A 305 -41.48 28.85 5.52
CA ILE A 305 -42.66 29.31 4.76
C ILE A 305 -43.25 30.58 5.39
N GLY A 306 -43.32 30.67 6.73
CA GLY A 306 -43.78 31.86 7.44
C GLY A 306 -42.91 33.11 7.18
N ILE A 307 -41.59 32.95 7.19
CA ILE A 307 -40.64 34.04 6.88
C ILE A 307 -40.78 34.48 5.42
N ILE A 308 -40.86 33.53 4.48
CA ILE A 308 -41.06 33.83 3.05
C ILE A 308 -42.39 34.57 2.82
N ALA A 309 -43.48 34.11 3.44
CA ALA A 309 -44.79 34.77 3.35
C ALA A 309 -44.76 36.19 3.93
N ALA A 310 -44.10 36.42 5.06
CA ALA A 310 -43.92 37.74 5.64
C ALA A 310 -43.11 38.68 4.74
N VAL A 311 -42.03 38.19 4.12
CA VAL A 311 -41.24 38.96 3.14
C VAL A 311 -42.08 39.35 1.92
N PHE A 312 -42.88 38.43 1.36
CA PHE A 312 -43.80 38.77 0.26
C PHE A 312 -44.90 39.75 0.68
N LEU A 313 -45.42 39.65 1.91
CA LEU A 313 -46.40 40.60 2.44
C LEU A 313 -45.79 42.01 2.57
N ILE A 314 -44.57 42.11 3.09
CA ILE A 314 -43.84 43.39 3.22
C ILE A 314 -43.52 43.97 1.84
N ILE A 315 -43.05 43.16 0.88
CA ILE A 315 -42.80 43.62 -0.49
C ILE A 315 -44.11 44.08 -1.16
N GLY A 316 -45.21 43.36 -0.96
CA GLY A 316 -46.54 43.74 -1.43
C GLY A 316 -47.01 45.08 -0.83
N ILE A 317 -46.87 45.27 0.48
CA ILE A 317 -47.20 46.53 1.16
C ILE A 317 -46.30 47.67 0.66
N VAL A 318 -44.99 47.47 0.51
CA VAL A 318 -44.07 48.48 -0.03
C VAL A 318 -44.40 48.84 -1.48
N TRP A 319 -44.83 47.87 -2.30
CA TRP A 319 -45.30 48.11 -3.67
C TRP A 319 -46.62 48.88 -3.69
N ILE A 320 -47.58 48.54 -2.82
CA ILE A 320 -48.84 49.27 -2.65
C ILE A 320 -48.59 50.71 -2.16
N VAL A 321 -47.67 50.93 -1.21
CA VAL A 321 -47.32 52.28 -0.74
C VAL A 321 -46.62 53.09 -1.83
N LYS A 322 -45.73 52.48 -2.63
CA LYS A 322 -45.07 53.17 -3.75
C LYS A 322 -46.00 53.50 -4.92
N ASN A 323 -46.96 52.63 -5.23
CA ASN A 323 -47.82 52.77 -6.42
C ASN A 323 -49.23 53.31 -6.10
N GLY A 324 -49.67 53.24 -4.84
CA GLY A 324 -50.95 53.79 -4.37
C GLY A 324 -50.93 55.32 -4.26
N ASN A 325 -49.76 55.92 -4.07
CA ASN A 325 -49.59 57.39 -4.06
C ASN A 325 -49.63 58.03 -5.46
N ASN A 326 -49.74 57.25 -6.55
CA ASN A 326 -49.87 57.76 -7.92
C ASN A 326 -51.34 57.74 -8.41
N ARG A 327 -52.29 58.13 -7.54
CA ARG A 327 -53.73 58.17 -7.89
C ARG A 327 -54.45 59.50 -7.64
N ASP A 328 -53.69 60.56 -7.42
CA ASP A 328 -54.21 61.93 -7.25
C ASP A 328 -54.03 62.83 -8.51
N ASP A 329 -53.49 62.29 -9.61
CA ASP A 329 -53.36 62.98 -10.92
C ASP A 329 -54.02 62.17 -12.05
N LEU A 330 -55.37 62.20 -12.12
CA LEU A 330 -56.25 62.23 -13.33
C LEU A 330 -57.74 62.02 -12.98
#